data_AF-A0A062HSF2-F1
#
_entry.id   AF-A0A062HSF2-F1
#
_cell.length_a   1.000
_cell.length_b   1.000
_cell.length_c   1.000
_cell.angle_alpha   90.00
_cell.angle_beta   90.00
_cell.angle_gamma   90.00
#
_symmetry.space_group_name_H-M   'P 1'
#
loop_
_entity.id
_entity.type
_entity.pdbx_description
1 polymer ?
#
loop_
_entity_poly.entity_id
_entity_poly.type
_entity_poly.pdbx_seq_one_letter_code
_entity_poly.pdbx_strand_id
1 'polypeptide(L)'
;MQELAERINMTERTLARYSQKELGMSLHEWRQRLKVMKAMTMLNQGKTIESIAFDLGYASASAFIYMFKRWMGFTPDQFRKLYQ
;
A
#
# COMPACT_ATOMS: atom_id res chain seq x y z
N MET A 1 -13.80 -15.81 -1.94
CA MET A 1 -12.89 -14.96 -2.76
C MET A 1 -13.42 -13.53 -3.01
N GLN A 2 -14.61 -13.17 -2.48
CA GLN A 2 -15.16 -11.81 -2.48
C GLN A 2 -14.88 -11.02 -1.18
N GLU A 3 -14.31 -11.64 -0.15
CA GLU A 3 -14.29 -11.10 1.23
C GLU A 3 -13.22 -10.04 1.51
N LEU A 4 -12.17 -9.93 0.68
CA LEU A 4 -11.10 -8.95 0.95
C LEU A 4 -11.44 -7.52 0.49
N ALA A 5 -12.41 -7.36 -0.41
CA ALA A 5 -12.72 -6.07 -1.04
C ALA A 5 -13.69 -5.19 -0.23
N GLU A 6 -14.59 -5.78 0.57
CA GLU A 6 -15.58 -5.01 1.35
C GLU A 6 -15.01 -4.39 2.63
N ARG A 7 -13.84 -4.85 3.11
CA ARG A 7 -13.23 -4.41 4.37
C ARG A 7 -12.40 -3.11 4.31
N ILE A 8 -12.22 -2.52 3.12
CA ILE A 8 -11.38 -1.31 2.95
C ILE A 8 -12.21 -0.01 3.06
N ASN A 9 -13.48 -0.11 3.44
CA ASN A 9 -14.36 1.04 3.70
C ASN A 9 -14.20 1.66 5.10
N MET A 10 -13.03 1.51 5.74
CA MET A 10 -12.72 2.30 6.92
C MET A 10 -12.14 3.64 6.49
N THR A 11 -12.91 4.70 6.69
CA THR A 11 -12.49 6.09 6.53
C THR A 11 -11.20 6.38 7.29
N GLU A 12 -10.28 7.18 6.71
CA GLU A 12 -8.98 7.57 7.29
C GLU A 12 -9.07 8.01 8.76
N ARG A 13 -10.20 8.62 9.16
CA ARG A 13 -10.49 9.09 10.51
C ARG A 13 -10.66 7.95 11.54
N THR A 14 -11.22 6.81 11.12
CA THR A 14 -11.44 5.63 11.98
C THR A 14 -10.13 4.92 12.23
N LEU A 15 -9.33 4.77 11.18
CA LEU A 15 -8.03 4.12 11.27
C LEU A 15 -6.99 4.96 12.02
N ALA A 16 -7.05 6.29 11.89
CA ALA A 16 -6.18 7.18 12.65
C ALA A 16 -6.34 7.04 14.17
N ARG A 17 -7.58 6.87 14.62
CA ARG A 17 -7.91 6.68 16.03
C ARG A 17 -7.57 5.27 16.52
N TYR A 18 -7.69 4.26 15.64
CA TYR A 18 -7.30 2.88 15.94
C TYR A 18 -5.78 2.68 15.95
N SER A 19 -5.01 3.35 15.08
CA SER A 19 -3.56 3.15 14.96
C SER A 19 -2.80 3.54 16.23
N GLN A 20 -3.25 4.61 16.89
CA GLN A 20 -2.61 5.10 18.12
C GLN A 20 -3.01 4.29 19.35
N LYS A 21 -4.22 3.70 19.36
CA LYS A 21 -4.79 3.02 20.52
C LYS A 21 -4.52 1.51 20.54
N GLU A 22 -4.50 0.87 19.37
CA GLU A 22 -4.40 -0.60 19.25
C GLU A 22 -3.07 -1.09 18.65
N LEU A 23 -2.40 -0.29 17.80
CA LEU A 23 -1.24 -0.75 17.03
C LEU A 23 0.11 -0.21 17.53
N GLY A 24 0.12 0.76 18.46
CA GLY A 24 1.36 1.31 19.03
C GLY A 24 2.26 2.01 18.00
N MET A 25 1.73 2.45 16.85
CA MET A 25 2.49 3.06 15.76
C MET A 25 1.92 4.41 15.35
N SER A 26 2.77 5.23 14.73
CA SER A 26 2.38 6.57 14.28
C SER A 26 1.40 6.53 13.11
N LEU A 27 0.59 7.58 12.97
CA LEU A 27 -0.29 7.78 11.81
C LEU A 27 0.46 7.73 10.48
N HIS A 28 1.72 8.17 10.49
CA HIS A 28 2.55 8.15 9.30
C HIS A 28 2.85 6.71 8.86
N GLU A 29 3.33 5.86 9.76
CA GLU A 29 3.63 4.45 9.48
C GLU A 29 2.38 3.69 9.06
N TRP A 30 1.27 3.95 9.76
CA TRP A 30 0.00 3.34 9.43
C TRP A 30 -0.47 3.71 8.00
N ARG A 31 -0.35 4.99 7.60
CA ARG A 31 -0.63 5.42 6.23
C ARG A 31 0.29 4.76 5.20
N GLN A 32 1.58 4.60 5.50
CA GLN A 32 2.49 3.91 4.58
C GLN A 32 2.08 2.45 4.41
N ARG A 33 1.70 1.75 5.49
CA ARG A 33 1.16 0.39 5.41
C ARG A 33 -0.09 0.29 4.54
N LEU A 34 -1.03 1.23 4.65
CA LEU A 34 -2.18 1.27 3.75
C LEU A 34 -1.78 1.43 2.28
N LYS A 35 -0.87 2.37 1.99
CA LYS A 35 -0.39 2.59 0.62
C LYS A 35 0.24 1.33 0.04
N VAL A 36 0.99 0.59 0.85
CA VAL A 36 1.60 -0.69 0.48
C VAL A 36 0.55 -1.77 0.22
N MET A 37 -0.48 -1.90 1.07
CA MET A 37 -1.59 -2.85 0.82
C MET A 37 -2.36 -2.51 -0.46
N LYS A 38 -2.69 -1.24 -0.67
CA LYS A 38 -3.38 -0.78 -1.90
C LYS A 38 -2.51 -1.03 -3.14
N ALA A 39 -1.21 -0.78 -3.05
CA ALA A 39 -0.25 -1.08 -4.11
C ALA A 39 -0.23 -2.57 -4.46
N MET A 40 -0.24 -3.49 -3.47
CA MET A 40 -0.29 -4.93 -3.72
C MET A 40 -1.54 -5.32 -4.50
N THR A 41 -2.72 -4.80 -4.12
CA THR A 41 -3.96 -5.05 -4.85
C THR A 41 -3.87 -4.58 -6.31
N MET A 42 -3.29 -3.40 -6.53
CA MET A 42 -3.13 -2.84 -7.87
C MET A 42 -2.08 -3.59 -8.72
N LEU A 43 -1.00 -4.07 -8.10
CA LEU A 43 -0.01 -4.93 -8.76
C LEU A 43 -0.64 -6.25 -9.20
N ASN A 44 -1.50 -6.84 -8.36
CA ASN A 44 -2.23 -8.06 -8.70
C ASN A 44 -3.27 -7.85 -9.82
N GLN A 45 -3.81 -6.64 -9.94
CA GLN A 45 -4.66 -6.23 -11.07
C GLN A 45 -3.86 -5.96 -12.37
N GLY A 46 -2.54 -6.14 -12.35
CA GLY A 46 -1.68 -5.96 -13.53
C GLY A 46 -1.36 -4.50 -13.87
N LYS A 47 -1.70 -3.54 -13.00
CA LYS A 47 -1.37 -2.12 -13.21
C LYS A 47 0.15 -1.91 -13.26
N THR A 48 0.59 -0.92 -14.04
CA THR A 48 2.00 -0.55 -14.13
C THR A 48 2.46 0.16 -12.86
N ILE A 49 3.75 0.05 -12.55
CA ILE A 49 4.36 0.68 -11.37
C ILE A 49 4.19 2.21 -11.41
N GLU A 50 4.26 2.81 -12.59
CA GLU A 50 4.03 4.25 -12.80
C GLU A 50 2.59 4.67 -12.51
N SER A 51 1.60 3.92 -13.01
CA SER A 51 0.19 4.18 -12.72
C SER A 51 -0.09 4.06 -11.22
N ILE A 52 0.49 3.05 -10.56
CA ILE A 52 0.35 2.87 -9.10
C ILE A 52 0.97 4.04 -8.33
N ALA A 53 2.15 4.50 -8.75
CA ALA A 53 2.80 5.64 -8.12
C ALA A 53 1.93 6.91 -8.23
N PHE A 54 1.38 7.17 -9.41
CA PHE A 54 0.48 8.30 -9.66
C PHE A 54 -0.81 8.20 -8.83
N ASP A 55 -1.50 7.06 -8.85
CA ASP A 55 -2.73 6.79 -8.11
C ASP A 55 -2.56 6.89 -6.58
N LEU A 56 -1.33 6.67 -6.08
CA LEU A 56 -0.98 6.78 -4.65
C LEU A 56 -0.40 8.16 -4.26
N GLY A 57 -0.32 9.08 -5.22
CA GLY A 57 0.12 10.47 -5.04
C GLY A 57 1.64 10.62 -4.87
N TYR A 58 2.44 9.72 -5.46
CA TYR A 58 3.89 9.88 -5.52
C TYR A 58 4.30 10.68 -6.75
N ALA A 59 5.28 11.56 -6.58
CA ALA A 59 5.82 12.38 -7.66
C ALA A 59 6.59 11.56 -8.72
N SER A 60 7.00 10.34 -8.39
CA SER A 60 7.68 9.45 -9.33
C SER A 60 7.52 7.97 -8.94
N ALA A 61 7.66 7.09 -9.94
CA ALA A 61 7.73 5.65 -9.72
C ALA A 61 8.87 5.27 -8.76
N SER A 62 10.02 5.93 -8.85
CA SER A 62 11.17 5.69 -7.96
C SER A 62 10.85 5.98 -6.49
N ALA A 63 10.11 7.07 -6.20
CA ALA A 63 9.69 7.38 -4.83
C ALA A 63 8.74 6.31 -4.27
N PHE A 64 7.82 5.83 -5.10
CA PHE A 64 6.95 4.71 -4.76
C PHE A 64 7.74 3.41 -4.55
N ILE A 65 8.66 3.05 -5.45
CA ILE A 65 9.49 1.84 -5.35
C ILE A 65 10.32 1.87 -4.06
N TYR A 66 10.93 3.00 -3.73
CA TYR A 66 11.71 3.16 -2.51
C TYR A 66 10.85 2.91 -1.26
N MET A 67 9.67 3.54 -1.21
CA MET A 67 8.71 3.34 -0.12
C MET A 67 8.27 1.87 -0.03
N PHE A 68 7.89 1.27 -1.16
CA PHE A 68 7.41 -0.11 -1.21
C PHE A 68 8.49 -1.10 -0.76
N LYS A 69 9.72 -0.93 -1.25
CA LYS A 69 10.86 -1.76 -0.86
C LYS A 69 11.19 -1.64 0.62
N ARG A 70 11.08 -0.43 1.21
CA ARG A 70 11.30 -0.22 2.65
C ARG A 70 10.35 -1.05 3.51
N TRP A 71 9.11 -1.28 3.05
CA TRP A 71 8.10 -2.03 3.80
C TRP A 71 8.05 -3.52 3.46
N MET A 72 8.22 -3.89 2.19
CA MET A 72 8.13 -5.26 1.71
C MET A 72 9.47 -6.00 1.68
N GLY A 73 10.59 -5.28 1.73
CA GLY A 73 11.95 -5.84 1.58
C GLY A 73 12.39 -6.03 0.13
N PHE A 74 11.46 -6.06 -0.83
CA PHE A 74 11.71 -6.24 -2.26
C PHE A 74 10.94 -5.21 -3.11
N THR A 75 11.31 -5.07 -4.38
CA THR A 75 10.69 -4.08 -5.28
C THR A 75 9.29 -4.53 -5.75
N PRO A 76 8.42 -3.58 -6.18
CA PRO A 76 7.14 -3.92 -6.80
C PRO A 76 7.26 -4.86 -8.00
N ASP A 77 8.35 -4.73 -8.79
CA ASP A 77 8.64 -5.61 -9.92
C ASP A 77 8.99 -7.03 -9.49
N GLN A 78 9.79 -7.17 -8.42
CA GLN A 78 10.09 -8.47 -7.82
C GLN A 78 8.82 -9.12 -7.27
N PHE A 79 7.97 -8.34 -6.58
CA PHE A 79 6.67 -8.82 -6.11
C PHE A 79 5.81 -9.33 -7.28
N ARG A 80 5.76 -8.58 -8.38
CA ARG A 80 5.04 -8.99 -9.58
C ARG A 80 5.56 -10.32 -10.14
N LYS A 81 6.88 -10.53 -10.20
CA LYS A 81 7.49 -11.78 -10.67
C LYS A 81 7.30 -12.97 -9.73
N LEU A 82 7.19 -12.72 -8.42
CA LEU A 82 7.00 -13.76 -7.40
C LEU A 82 5.54 -14.25 -7.31
N TYR A 83 4.59 -13.41 -7.69
CA TYR A 83 3.15 -13.66 -7.53
C TYR A 83 2.36 -13.62 -8.86
N GLN A 84 3.03 -13.68 -10.02
CA GLN A 84 2.43 -13.91 -11.34
C GLN A 84 2.73 -15.32 -11.85
#